data_AF-A0A6B1ERY1-F1
#
_entry.id   AF-A0A6B1ERY1-F1
#
_cell.length_a   1.000
_cell.length_b   1.000
_cell.length_c   1.000
_cell.angle_alpha   90.00
_cell.angle_beta   90.00
_cell.angle_gamma   90.00
#
_symmetry.space_group_name_H-M   'P 1'
#
loop_
_entity.id
_entity.type
_entity.pdbx_description
1 polymer ?
#
loop_
_entity_poly.entity_id
_entity_poly.type
_entity_poly.pdbx_seq_one_letter_code
_entity_poly.pdbx_strand_id
1 'polypeptide(L)' 'MKITRIETFQIETPRYYGHISGHVIVKVHVDDGPVGLGEASDSKADDLGAVTKRYNDLLIGRDATRITEINEFLWICL' A
#
# COMPACT_ATOMS: atom_id res chain seq x y z
N MET A 1 10.20 -13.67 -6.40
CA MET A 1 9.17 -12.63 -6.25
C MET A 1 9.16 -12.12 -4.82
N LYS A 2 10.29 -11.59 -4.37
CA LYS A 2 10.37 -10.91 -3.07
C LYS A 2 10.00 -9.45 -3.26
N ILE A 3 9.26 -8.89 -2.30
CA ILE A 3 8.93 -7.46 -2.27
C ILE A 3 10.22 -6.67 -2.05
N THR A 4 10.48 -5.70 -2.91
CA THR A 4 11.68 -4.84 -2.87
C THR A 4 11.36 -3.43 -2.44
N ARG A 5 10.14 -2.94 -2.71
CA ARG A 5 9.70 -1.60 -2.35
C ARG A 5 8.19 -1.50 -2.30
N ILE A 6 7.68 -0.80 -1.29
CA ILE A 6 6.31 -0.28 -1.27
C ILE A 6 6.38 1.20 -1.61
N GLU A 7 5.59 1.62 -2.58
CA GLU A 7 5.49 3.02 -2.99
C GLU A 7 4.03 3.44 -2.91
N THR A 8 3.77 4.64 -2.41
CA THR A 8 2.40 5.12 -2.25
C THR A 8 2.24 6.53 -2.82
N PHE A 9 1.05 6.81 -3.31
CA PHE A 9 0.66 8.11 -3.84
C PHE A 9 -0.71 8.47 -3.30
N GLN A 10 -0.85 9.70 -2.80
CA GLN A 10 -2.15 10.20 -2.40
C GLN A 10 -2.79 10.94 -3.58
N ILE A 11 -4.05 10.62 -3.84
CA ILE A 11 -4.89 11.34 -4.80
C ILE A 11 -6.15 11.81 -4.12
N GLU A 12 -6.72 12.89 -4.64
CA GLU A 12 -8.03 13.39 -4.23
C GLU A 12 -8.96 13.35 -5.44
N THR A 13 -10.14 12.77 -5.25
CA THR A 13 -11.15 12.66 -6.31
C THR A 13 -12.42 13.41 -5.90
N PRO A 14 -12.89 14.38 -6.70
CA PRO A 14 -14.16 15.04 -6.45
C PRO A 14 -15.32 14.10 -6.80
N ARG A 15 -16.29 14.00 -5.90
CA ARG A 15 -17.53 13.26 -6.13
C ARG A 15 -18.60 14.18 -6.72
N TYR A 16 -19.57 13.58 -7.41
CA TYR A 16 -20.70 14.29 -8.02
C TYR A 16 -21.44 15.22 -7.04
N TYR A 17 -21.52 14.86 -5.76
CA TYR A 17 -22.19 15.63 -4.70
C TYR A 17 -21.28 16.62 -3.95
N GLY A 18 -20.10 16.93 -4.50
CA GLY A 18 -19.21 17.98 -3.98
C GLY A 18 -18.24 17.54 -2.87
N HIS A 19 -18.35 16.31 -2.37
CA HIS A 19 -17.37 15.76 -1.42
C HIS A 19 -16.06 15.40 -2.14
N ILE A 20 -14.92 15.69 -1.52
CA ILE A 20 -13.59 15.28 -2.01
C ILE A 20 -13.14 14.05 -1.22
N SER A 21 -12.82 12.98 -1.94
CA SER A 21 -12.36 11.73 -1.33
C SER A 21 -10.87 11.56 -1.52
N GLY A 22 -10.15 11.33 -0.41
CA GLY A 22 -8.73 11.01 -0.45
C GLY A 22 -8.54 9.51 -0.58
N HIS A 23 -7.63 9.09 -1.46
CA HIS A 23 -7.28 7.69 -1.69
C HIS A 23 -5.76 7.56 -1.66
N VAL A 24 -5.28 6.42 -1.18
CA VAL A 24 -3.86 6.06 -1.29
C VAL A 24 -3.72 4.96 -2.31
N ILE A 25 -3.08 5.28 -3.43
CA ILE A 25 -2.67 4.31 -4.45
C ILE A 25 -1.37 3.66 -4.00
N VAL A 26 -1.33 2.34 -4.04
CA VAL A 26 -0.18 1.53 -3.60
C VAL A 26 0.42 0.83 -4.80
N LYS A 27 1.76 0.85 -4.90
CA LYS A 27 2.54 0.04 -5.82
C LYS A 27 3.44 -0.90 -5.01
N VAL A 28 3.36 -2.18 -5.32
CA VAL A 28 4.22 -3.23 -4.73
C VAL A 28 5.23 -3.65 -5.79
N HIS A 29 6.48 -3.28 -5.58
CA HIS A 29 7.59 -3.68 -6.44
C HIS A 29 8.15 -5.00 -5.93
N VAL A 30 8.40 -5.93 -6.84
CA VAL A 30 9.13 -7.18 -6.55
C VAL A 30 10.45 -7.18 -7.32
N ASP A 31 11.32 -8.14 -7.00
CA ASP A 31 12.61 -8.35 -7.66
C ASP A 31 12.52 -8.50 -9.19
N ASP A 32 12.23 -9.70 -9.70
CA ASP A 32 12.16 -10.00 -11.13
C ASP A 32 10.71 -10.28 -11.54
N GLY A 33 9.85 -9.27 -11.42
CA GLY A 33 8.42 -9.43 -11.67
C GLY A 33 7.65 -8.14 -11.89
N PRO A 34 6.33 -8.24 -12.13
CA PRO A 34 5.49 -7.08 -12.38
C PRO A 34 5.30 -6.24 -11.11
N VAL A 35 4.95 -4.98 -11.30
CA VAL A 35 4.50 -4.11 -10.20
C VAL A 35 3.02 -4.39 -9.93
N GLY A 36 2.70 -4.78 -8.70
CA GLY A 36 1.32 -4.91 -8.23
C GLY A 36 0.72 -3.55 -7.90
N LEU A 37 -0.55 -3.34 -8.25
CA LEU A 37 -1.30 -2.12 -7.94
C LEU A 37 -2.41 -2.41 -6.94
N GLY A 38 -2.63 -1.49 -6.00
CA GLY A 38 -3.72 -1.56 -5.02
C GLY A 38 -4.15 -0.16 -4.58
N GLU A 39 -5.22 -0.12 -3.79
CA GLU A 39 -5.80 1.13 -3.27
C GLU A 39 -6.27 0.95 -1.83
N ALA A 40 -5.99 1.95 -0.98
CA ALA A 40 -6.76 2.19 0.24
C ALA A 40 -7.78 3.31 -0.04
N SER A 41 -9.04 2.90 -0.22
CA SER A 41 -10.14 3.77 -0.65
C SER A 41 -10.66 4.63 0.49
N ASP A 42 -11.06 5.87 0.17
CA ASP A 42 -11.63 6.83 1.13
C ASP A 42 -10.78 7.01 2.41
N SER A 43 -9.47 6.79 2.29
CA SER A 43 -8.51 6.68 3.39
C SER A 43 -7.36 7.65 3.20
N LYS A 44 -7.63 8.95 3.34
CA LYS A 44 -6.59 9.98 3.29
C LYS A 44 -5.60 9.78 4.44
N ALA A 45 -4.31 9.70 4.14
CA ALA A 45 -3.25 9.69 5.13
C ALA A 45 -2.82 11.12 5.46
N ASP A 46 -2.78 11.45 6.75
CA ASP A 46 -2.21 12.71 7.25
C ASP A 46 -0.69 12.77 7.01
N ASP A 47 -0.01 11.64 7.21
CA ASP A 47 1.42 11.46 6.91
C ASP A 47 1.63 10.22 6.02
N LEU A 48 1.61 10.46 4.71
CA LEU A 48 1.85 9.42 3.70
C LEU A 48 3.26 8.84 3.80
N GLY A 49 4.24 9.63 4.24
CA GLY A 49 5.63 9.20 4.38
C GLY A 49 5.80 8.17 5.49
N ALA A 50 5.19 8.42 6.66
CA ALA A 50 5.18 7.48 7.78
C ALA A 50 4.47 6.16 7.41
N VAL A 51 3.32 6.23 6.72
CA VAL A 51 2.61 5.04 6.23
C VAL A 51 3.49 4.24 5.28
N THR A 52 4.09 4.91 4.29
CA THR A 52 5.00 4.27 3.32
C THR A 52 6.17 3.60 4.03
N LYS A 53 6.80 4.29 4.98
CA LYS A 53 7.92 3.74 5.74
C LYS A 53 7.51 2.50 6.52
N ARG A 54 6.40 2.54 7.27
CA ARG A 54 5.92 1.40 8.06
C ARG A 54 5.71 0.15 7.19
N TYR A 55 5.08 0.30 6.03
CA TYR A 55 4.87 -0.84 5.13
C TYR A 55 6.16 -1.34 4.46
N ASN A 56 7.11 -0.46 4.14
CA ASN A 56 8.43 -0.91 3.67
C ASN A 56 9.16 -1.72 4.75
N ASP A 57 9.18 -1.22 5.99
CA ASP A 57 9.83 -1.91 7.13
C ASP A 57 9.22 -3.30 7.38
N LEU A 58 7.89 -3.43 7.19
CA LEU A 58 7.16 -4.68 7.43
C LEU A 58 7.25 -5.70 6.27
N LEU A 59 7.30 -5.24 5.01
CA LEU A 59 7.06 -6.09 3.84
C LEU A 59 8.29 -6.38 2.98
N ILE A 60 9.32 -5.54 2.98
CA ILE A 60 10.53 -5.79 2.17
C ILE A 60 11.14 -7.15 2.51
N GLY A 61 11.51 -7.90 1.48
CA GLY A 61 12.12 -9.22 1.58
C GLY A 61 11.14 -10.40 1.71
N ARG A 62 9.86 -10.13 1.98
CA ARG A 62 8.80 -11.16 2.00
C ARG A 62 8.45 -11.62 0.59
N ASP A 63 8.03 -12.88 0.47
CA ASP A 63 7.55 -13.44 -0.79
C ASP A 63 6.12 -12.95 -1.08
N ALA A 64 5.94 -12.21 -2.17
CA ALA A 64 4.68 -11.58 -2.55
C ALA A 64 3.55 -12.58 -2.86
N THR A 65 3.87 -13.86 -3.11
CA THR A 65 2.87 -14.91 -3.38
C THR A 65 2.21 -15.44 -2.11
N ARG A 66 2.78 -15.17 -0.94
CA ARG A 66 2.33 -15.68 0.36
C ARG A 66 1.23 -14.80 0.95
N ILE A 67 0.16 -14.58 0.18
CA ILE A 67 -0.89 -13.60 0.48
C ILE A 67 -1.53 -13.83 1.87
N THR A 68 -1.90 -15.07 2.20
CA THR A 68 -2.49 -15.40 3.51
C THR A 68 -1.55 -15.09 4.66
N GLU A 69 -0.28 -15.48 4.55
CA GLU A 69 0.75 -15.26 5.56
C GLU A 69 1.02 -13.76 5.77
N ILE A 70 1.10 -13.00 4.67
CA ILE A 70 1.25 -11.54 4.73
C ILE A 70 0.04 -10.89 5.39
N ASN A 71 -1.18 -11.33 5.04
CA ASN A 71 -2.41 -10.80 5.65
C ASN A 71 -2.41 -11.04 7.16
N GLU A 72 -2.18 -12.27 7.61
CA GLU A 72 -2.12 -12.62 9.03
C GLU A 72 -1.05 -11.82 9.78
N PHE A 73 0.13 -11.66 9.19
CA PHE A 73 1.20 -10.83 9.75
C PHE A 73 0.78 -9.36 9.92
N LEU A 74 0.13 -8.78 8.91
CA LEU A 74 -0.34 -7.39 8.97
C LEU A 74 -1.43 -7.20 10.03
N TRP A 75 -2.32 -8.18 10.23
CA TRP A 75 -3.31 -8.14 11.32
C TRP A 75 -2.70 -8.07 12.72
N ILE A 76 -1.50 -8.62 12.91
CA ILE A 76 -0.79 -8.61 14.20
C ILE A 76 0.03 -7.33 14.39
N CYS A 77 0.61 -6.82 13.31
CA CYS A 77 1.59 -5.73 13.37
C CYS A 77 1.02 -4.33 13.11
N LEU A 78 -0.25 -4.23 12.67
CA LEU A 78 -0.93 -2.95 12.43
C LEU A 78 -1.71 -2.48 13.66
#